data_AF-A0A6B3HXT6-F1
#
_entry.id   AF-A0A6B3HXT6-F1
#
_cell.length_a   1.000
_cell.length_b   1.000
_cell.length_c   1.000
_cell.angle_alpha   90.00
_cell.angle_beta   90.00
_cell.angle_gamma   90.00
#
_symmetry.space_group_name_H-M   'P 1'
#
loop_
_entity.id
_entity.type
_entity.pdbx_description
1 polymer ?
#
loop_
_entity_poly.entity_id
_entity_poly.type
_entity_poly.pdbx_seq_one_letter_code
_entity_poly.pdbx_strand_id
1 'polypeptide(L)'
;MAAGRVRIPDRSRPPPPLSTSPLPPSVTVPPLDARLQAGLPHLPGVSTPTEVGRARRRGLHWVKAFPASSLGPSWIRAVRAPFPHLRVVATGGLDLRNASAFLEAGARVVALGSALGDPAQLDRLVGLLPGEPG
;
A
#
# COMPACT_ATOMS: atom_id res chain seq x y z
N MET A 1 -23.79 6.49 17.76
CA MET A 1 -22.85 6.42 16.61
C MET A 1 -21.43 6.56 17.12
N ALA A 2 -20.67 5.47 17.24
CA ALA A 2 -19.29 5.49 17.72
C ALA A 2 -18.32 5.30 16.55
N ALA A 3 -17.53 6.32 16.23
CA ALA A 3 -16.44 6.24 15.27
C ALA A 3 -15.27 5.46 15.89
N GLY A 4 -15.25 4.14 15.69
CA GLY A 4 -14.15 3.28 16.12
C GLY A 4 -12.87 3.63 15.36
N ARG A 5 -11.88 4.19 16.08
CA ARG A 5 -10.53 4.41 15.56
C ARG A 5 -9.91 3.03 15.27
N VAL A 6 -9.67 2.71 14.00
CA VAL A 6 -8.96 1.48 13.60
C VAL A 6 -7.58 1.51 14.27
N ARG A 7 -7.40 0.66 15.27
CA ARG A 7 -6.11 0.49 15.95
C ARG A 7 -5.24 -0.41 15.08
N ILE A 8 -3.99 0.00 14.88
CA ILE A 8 -2.96 -0.92 14.38
C ILE A 8 -2.88 -2.05 15.42
N PRO A 9 -2.94 -3.33 15.01
CA PRO A 9 -2.87 -4.44 15.96
C PRO A 9 -1.60 -4.31 16.82
N ASP A 10 -1.77 -4.54 18.11
CA ASP A 10 -0.66 -4.62 19.05
C ASP A 10 0.35 -5.65 18.55
N ARG A 11 1.62 -5.23 18.43
CA ARG A 11 2.72 -6.09 17.98
C ARG A 11 2.98 -7.27 18.93
N SER A 12 2.42 -7.24 20.14
CA SER A 12 2.51 -8.32 21.13
C SER A 12 1.75 -9.58 20.72
N ARG A 13 0.73 -9.45 19.85
CA ARG A 13 -0.05 -10.59 19.36
C ARG A 13 0.59 -11.11 18.08
N PRO A 14 0.99 -12.39 18.02
CA PRO A 14 1.52 -12.96 16.78
C PRO A 14 0.48 -12.79 15.66
N PRO A 15 0.90 -12.38 14.44
CA PRO A 15 -0.02 -12.33 13.32
C PRO A 15 -0.66 -13.71 13.16
N PRO A 16 -1.95 -13.79 12.75
CA PRO A 16 -2.53 -15.07 12.39
C PRO A 16 -1.61 -15.75 11.37
N PRO A 17 -1.40 -17.08 11.46
CA PRO A 17 -0.48 -17.78 10.58
C PRO A 17 -0.81 -17.42 9.14
N LEU A 18 0.17 -16.89 8.41
CA LEU A 18 0.07 -16.67 6.98
C LEU A 18 -0.02 -18.07 6.35
N SER A 19 -1.22 -18.47 5.95
CA SER A 19 -1.41 -19.70 5.19
C SER A 19 -0.61 -19.60 3.89
N THR A 20 0.43 -20.43 3.78
CA THR A 20 1.25 -20.61 2.57
C THR A 20 0.59 -21.54 1.54
N SER A 21 -0.59 -22.09 1.85
CA SER A 21 -1.37 -22.88 0.91
C SER A 21 -2.15 -21.96 -0.05
N PRO A 22 -2.21 -22.26 -1.37
CA PRO A 22 -3.13 -21.56 -2.27
C PRO A 22 -4.52 -21.62 -1.66
N LEU A 23 -5.16 -20.46 -1.53
CA LEU A 23 -6.49 -20.38 -0.93
C LEU A 23 -7.41 -21.36 -1.69
N PRO A 24 -8.04 -22.32 -1.01
CA PRO A 24 -8.98 -23.21 -1.68
C PRO A 24 -10.09 -22.34 -2.28
N PRO A 25 -10.69 -22.75 -3.42
CA PRO A 25 -11.69 -21.96 -4.15
C PRO A 25 -12.90 -21.55 -3.30
N SER A 26 -13.09 -22.19 -2.15
CA SER A 26 -14.17 -21.96 -1.20
C SER A 26 -13.81 -21.08 -0.01
N VAL A 27 -12.63 -20.44 0.03
CA VAL A 27 -12.34 -19.44 1.07
C VAL A 27 -13.22 -18.21 0.82
N THR A 28 -14.35 -18.14 1.51
CA THR A 28 -15.16 -16.93 1.56
C THR A 28 -14.38 -15.92 2.38
N VAL A 29 -13.72 -14.98 1.70
CA VAL A 29 -13.06 -13.85 2.36
C VAL A 29 -14.14 -13.07 3.11
N PRO A 30 -14.04 -12.90 4.44
CA PRO A 30 -15.06 -12.17 5.19
C PRO A 30 -15.24 -10.77 4.61
N PRO A 31 -16.47 -10.21 4.64
CA PRO A 31 -16.73 -8.85 4.21
C PRO A 31 -15.76 -7.86 4.86
N LEU A 32 -15.41 -6.79 4.15
CA LEU A 32 -14.43 -5.81 4.61
C LEU A 32 -14.72 -5.33 6.05
N ASP A 33 -15.98 -5.05 6.37
CA ASP A 33 -16.34 -4.51 7.68
C ASP A 33 -16.09 -5.51 8.82
N ALA A 34 -16.30 -6.81 8.59
CA ALA A 34 -15.97 -7.85 9.56
C ALA A 34 -14.46 -7.95 9.78
N ARG A 35 -13.65 -7.80 8.72
CA ARG A 35 -12.19 -7.79 8.81
C ARG A 35 -11.67 -6.59 9.59
N LEU A 36 -12.27 -5.42 9.36
CA LEU A 36 -11.93 -4.20 10.08
C LEU A 36 -12.32 -4.29 11.57
N GLN A 37 -13.49 -4.85 11.88
CA GLN A 37 -13.92 -5.10 13.27
C GLN A 37 -12.98 -6.08 13.99
N ALA A 38 -12.50 -7.10 13.28
CA ALA A 38 -11.52 -8.06 13.81
C ALA A 38 -10.09 -7.50 13.93
N GLY A 39 -9.86 -6.23 13.56
CA GLY A 39 -8.54 -5.60 13.61
C GLY A 39 -7.55 -6.14 12.58
N LEU A 40 -8.02 -6.82 11.54
CA LEU A 40 -7.17 -7.34 10.48
C LEU A 40 -6.68 -6.20 9.58
N PRO A 41 -5.37 -6.14 9.25
CA PRO A 41 -4.85 -5.11 8.36
C PRO A 41 -5.50 -5.21 6.98
N HIS A 42 -5.85 -4.06 6.41
CA HIS A 42 -6.43 -3.96 5.08
C HIS A 42 -5.78 -2.81 4.30
N LEU A 43 -5.35 -3.11 3.07
CA LEU A 43 -4.73 -2.15 2.15
C LEU A 43 -5.56 -2.09 0.86
N PRO A 44 -6.55 -1.20 0.76
CA PRO A 44 -7.42 -1.12 -0.40
C PRO A 44 -6.66 -0.62 -1.63
N GLY A 45 -6.89 -1.26 -2.78
CA GLY A 45 -6.46 -0.78 -4.08
C GLY A 45 -7.34 0.39 -4.55
N VAL A 46 -6.72 1.45 -5.04
CA VAL A 46 -7.41 2.67 -5.52
C VAL A 46 -6.72 3.19 -6.79
N SER A 47 -7.51 3.83 -7.65
CA SER A 47 -7.03 4.55 -8.84
C SER A 47 -7.64 5.96 -8.94
N THR A 48 -8.62 6.29 -8.07
CA THR A 48 -9.31 7.59 -8.08
C THR A 48 -9.39 8.25 -6.71
N PRO A 49 -9.49 9.60 -6.64
CA PRO A 49 -9.72 10.31 -5.38
C PRO A 49 -11.02 9.90 -4.66
N THR A 50 -12.07 9.53 -5.40
CA THR A 50 -13.34 9.06 -4.84
C THR A 50 -13.17 7.78 -4.04
N GLU A 51 -12.38 6.83 -4.54
CA GLU A 51 -12.07 5.58 -3.83
C GLU A 51 -11.21 5.84 -2.60
N VAL A 52 -10.24 6.76 -2.70
CA VAL A 52 -9.47 7.23 -1.53
C VAL A 52 -10.41 7.80 -0.46
N GLY A 53 -11.38 8.64 -0.85
CA GLY A 53 -12.39 9.17 0.05
C GLY A 53 -13.24 8.08 0.71
N ARG A 54 -13.62 7.03 -0.04
CA ARG A 54 -14.34 5.86 0.51
C ARG A 54 -13.48 5.13 1.55
N ALA A 55 -12.18 4.93 1.28
CA ALA A 55 -11.26 4.31 2.23
C ALA A 55 -11.08 5.17 3.50
N ARG A 56 -10.91 6.49 3.35
CA ARG A 56 -10.79 7.44 4.47
C ARG A 56 -12.03 7.45 5.36
N ARG A 57 -13.24 7.39 4.79
CA ARG A 57 -14.49 7.31 5.56
C ARG A 57 -14.59 6.03 6.40
N ARG A 58 -13.91 4.96 6.02
CA ARG A 58 -13.81 3.71 6.78
C ARG A 58 -12.64 3.71 7.80
N GLY A 59 -12.01 4.86 8.04
CA GLY A 59 -10.89 4.98 8.97
C GLY A 59 -9.56 4.43 8.46
N LEU A 60 -9.44 4.13 7.16
CA LEU A 60 -8.20 3.64 6.58
C LEU A 60 -7.26 4.81 6.28
N HIS A 61 -5.99 4.65 6.63
CA HIS A 61 -4.94 5.66 6.43
C HIS A 61 -3.87 5.23 5.42
N TRP A 62 -3.94 3.98 4.95
CA TRP A 62 -3.08 3.44 3.92
C TRP A 62 -3.92 3.03 2.72
N VAL A 63 -3.41 3.30 1.51
CA VAL A 63 -4.02 2.86 0.25
C VAL A 63 -2.94 2.36 -0.71
N LYS A 64 -3.29 1.41 -1.56
CA LYS A 64 -2.46 0.94 -2.67
C LYS A 64 -2.89 1.66 -3.95
N ALA A 65 -2.04 2.54 -4.48
CA ALA A 65 -2.26 3.14 -5.79
C ALA A 65 -1.89 2.12 -6.88
N PHE A 66 -2.88 1.71 -7.68
CA PHE A 66 -2.70 0.65 -8.68
C PHE A 66 -3.58 0.85 -9.92
N PRO A 67 -3.04 0.64 -11.15
CA PRO A 67 -1.63 0.45 -11.47
C PRO A 67 -0.87 1.79 -11.43
N ALA A 68 0.21 1.86 -10.65
CA ALA A 68 0.94 3.10 -10.39
C ALA A 68 1.58 3.70 -11.65
N SER A 69 2.06 2.88 -12.59
CA SER A 69 2.62 3.36 -13.85
C SER A 69 1.64 4.21 -14.67
N SER A 70 0.34 3.86 -14.66
CA SER A 70 -0.70 4.61 -15.38
C SER A 70 -1.14 5.86 -14.63
N LEU A 71 -1.11 5.84 -13.29
CA LEU A 71 -1.49 6.98 -12.45
C LEU A 71 -0.40 8.05 -12.42
N GLY A 72 0.85 7.62 -12.38
CA GLY A 72 2.03 8.48 -12.32
C GLY A 72 2.23 9.21 -10.98
N PRO A 73 3.39 9.86 -10.79
CA PRO A 73 3.70 10.61 -9.58
C PRO A 73 2.77 11.82 -9.33
N SER A 74 2.25 12.45 -10.39
CA SER A 74 1.32 13.57 -10.29
C SER A 74 0.03 13.19 -9.56
N TRP A 75 -0.48 11.98 -9.78
CA TRP A 75 -1.66 11.47 -9.07
C TRP A 75 -1.43 11.39 -7.56
N ILE A 76 -0.24 10.96 -7.12
CA ILE A 76 0.09 10.92 -5.67
C ILE A 76 -0.01 12.32 -5.06
N ARG A 77 0.58 13.32 -5.72
CA ARG A 77 0.52 14.71 -5.25
C ARG A 77 -0.93 15.19 -5.18
N ALA A 78 -1.72 14.89 -6.21
CA ALA A 78 -3.12 15.26 -6.29
C ALA A 78 -3.98 14.64 -5.17
N VAL A 79 -3.79 13.36 -4.82
CA VAL A 79 -4.55 12.74 -3.71
C VAL A 79 -4.06 13.18 -2.33
N ARG A 80 -2.77 13.50 -2.19
CA ARG A 80 -2.22 13.97 -0.91
C ARG A 80 -2.68 15.38 -0.56
N ALA A 81 -3.01 16.22 -1.55
CA ALA A 81 -3.50 17.58 -1.30
C ALA A 81 -4.76 17.61 -0.38
N PRO A 82 -5.86 16.88 -0.68
CA PRO A 82 -7.00 16.78 0.23
C PRO A 82 -6.80 15.78 1.38
N PHE A 83 -5.80 14.89 1.30
CA PHE A 83 -5.55 13.86 2.31
C PHE A 83 -4.07 13.84 2.77
N PRO A 84 -3.58 14.88 3.47
CA PRO A 84 -2.15 15.05 3.76
C PRO A 84 -1.54 13.93 4.62
N HIS A 85 -2.37 13.27 5.44
CA HIS A 85 -1.96 12.16 6.31
C HIS A 85 -2.15 10.77 5.68
N LEU A 86 -2.58 10.70 4.42
CA LEU A 86 -2.72 9.45 3.69
C LEU A 86 -1.33 8.89 3.33
N ARG A 87 -1.14 7.60 3.60
CA ARG A 87 0.07 6.87 3.21
C ARG A 87 -0.23 6.06 1.96
N VAL A 88 0.50 6.34 0.89
CA VAL A 88 0.30 5.70 -0.41
C VAL A 88 1.37 4.64 -0.63
N VAL A 89 0.95 3.44 -1.01
CA VAL A 89 1.80 2.36 -1.53
C VAL A 89 1.63 2.34 -3.04
N ALA A 90 2.65 2.78 -3.78
CA ALA A 90 2.64 2.75 -5.24
C ALA A 90 2.97 1.33 -5.72
N THR A 91 2.13 0.74 -6.56
CA THR A 91 2.34 -0.64 -7.06
C THR A 91 1.86 -0.80 -8.49
N GLY A 92 2.58 -1.62 -9.26
CA GLY A 92 2.21 -2.00 -10.63
C GLY A 92 2.91 -1.15 -11.68
N GLY A 93 3.72 -1.82 -12.52
CA GLY A 93 4.49 -1.18 -13.59
C GLY A 93 5.65 -0.30 -13.11
N LEU A 94 6.15 -0.53 -11.90
CA LEU A 94 7.27 0.22 -11.32
C LEU A 94 8.57 -0.57 -11.46
N ASP A 95 9.66 0.16 -11.68
CA ASP A 95 11.02 -0.33 -11.74
C ASP A 95 11.96 0.68 -11.08
N LEU A 96 13.26 0.39 -11.09
CA LEU A 96 14.24 1.22 -10.39
C LEU A 96 14.52 2.56 -11.08
N ARG A 97 14.10 2.71 -12.35
CA ARG A 97 14.24 3.97 -13.10
C ARG A 97 13.15 4.96 -12.74
N ASN A 98 11.97 4.48 -12.36
CA ASN A 98 10.82 5.35 -12.04
C ASN A 98 10.47 5.41 -10.56
N ALA A 99 10.94 4.47 -9.73
CA ALA A 99 10.58 4.38 -8.31
C ALA A 99 10.87 5.66 -7.51
N SER A 100 12.01 6.31 -7.73
CA SER A 100 12.40 7.55 -7.03
C SER A 100 11.36 8.65 -7.20
N ALA A 101 10.83 8.85 -8.42
CA ALA A 101 9.83 9.87 -8.70
C ALA A 101 8.52 9.65 -7.90
N PHE A 102 8.13 8.40 -7.63
CA PHE A 102 6.97 8.10 -6.79
C PHE A 102 7.24 8.40 -5.31
N LEU A 103 8.45 8.08 -4.81
CA LEU A 103 8.86 8.40 -3.45
C LEU A 103 8.93 9.92 -3.24
N GLU A 104 9.52 10.66 -4.18
CA GLU A 104 9.60 12.13 -4.17
C GLU A 104 8.22 12.79 -4.24
N ALA A 105 7.28 12.20 -4.98
CA ALA A 105 5.88 12.64 -4.97
C ALA A 105 5.16 12.37 -3.62
N GLY A 106 5.79 11.60 -2.73
CA GLY A 106 5.33 11.31 -1.39
C GLY A 106 4.61 9.97 -1.25
N ALA A 107 4.82 9.02 -2.17
CA ALA A 107 4.54 7.63 -1.84
C ALA A 107 5.37 7.23 -0.62
N ARG A 108 4.74 6.53 0.32
CA ARG A 108 5.47 6.03 1.50
C ARG A 108 6.24 4.75 1.16
N VAL A 109 5.74 3.99 0.19
CA VAL A 109 6.30 2.72 -0.25
C VAL A 109 6.14 2.60 -1.76
N VAL A 110 7.17 2.07 -2.42
CA VAL A 110 7.11 1.60 -3.80
C VAL A 110 7.26 0.08 -3.77
N ALA A 111 6.33 -0.63 -4.40
CA ALA A 111 6.37 -2.08 -4.52
C ALA A 111 6.81 -2.48 -5.94
N LEU A 112 8.01 -3.05 -6.03
CA LEU A 112 8.60 -3.58 -7.26
C LEU A 112 8.24 -5.06 -7.38
N GLY A 113 7.58 -5.43 -8.46
CA GLY A 113 7.17 -6.81 -8.73
C GLY A 113 8.10 -7.45 -9.76
N SER A 114 7.64 -7.56 -10.99
CA SER A 114 8.38 -8.13 -12.13
C SER A 114 9.76 -7.50 -12.33
N ALA A 115 9.96 -6.23 -11.96
CA ALA A 115 11.25 -5.55 -12.04
C ALA A 115 12.37 -6.21 -11.21
N LEU A 116 12.04 -6.95 -10.15
CA LEU A 116 13.01 -7.70 -9.36
C LEU A 116 13.41 -9.04 -10.00
N GLY A 117 12.69 -9.49 -11.04
CA GLY A 117 13.05 -10.68 -11.80
C GLY A 117 14.18 -10.46 -12.80
N ASP A 118 14.58 -9.20 -13.05
CA ASP A 118 15.68 -8.83 -13.93
C ASP A 118 16.93 -8.51 -13.08
N PRO A 119 17.98 -9.35 -13.14
CA PRO A 119 19.22 -9.12 -12.38
C PRO A 119 19.89 -7.78 -12.70
N ALA A 120 19.75 -7.26 -13.93
CA ALA A 120 20.34 -5.98 -14.34
C ALA A 120 19.69 -4.78 -13.63
N GLN A 121 18.54 -4.98 -13.00
CA GLN A 121 17.91 -3.99 -12.15
C GLN A 121 18.54 -4.00 -10.76
N LEU A 122 18.87 -5.16 -10.19
CA LEU A 122 19.24 -5.30 -8.77
C LEU A 122 20.37 -4.37 -8.31
N ASP A 123 21.37 -4.10 -9.16
CA ASP A 123 22.47 -3.17 -8.85
C ASP A 123 21.99 -1.74 -8.54
N ARG A 124 20.86 -1.32 -9.10
CA ARG A 124 20.28 0.00 -8.86
C ARG A 124 19.45 0.06 -7.57
N LEU A 125 19.16 -1.07 -6.94
CA LEU A 125 18.35 -1.13 -5.72
C LEU A 125 19.04 -0.41 -4.55
N VAL A 126 20.37 -0.50 -4.50
CA VAL A 126 21.22 0.21 -3.51
C VAL A 126 21.00 1.71 -3.58
N GLY A 127 20.80 2.29 -4.78
CA GLY A 127 20.56 3.72 -4.96
C GLY A 127 19.18 4.21 -4.49
N LEU A 128 18.23 3.30 -4.22
CA LEU A 128 16.91 3.65 -3.68
C LEU A 128 16.81 3.45 -2.17
N LEU A 129 17.71 2.66 -1.58
CA LEU A 129 17.73 2.48 -0.14
C LEU A 129 18.28 3.76 0.50
N PRO A 130 17.63 4.30 1.55
CA PRO A 130 18.26 5.33 2.34
C PRO A 130 19.60 4.77 2.85
N GLY A 131 20.67 5.56 2.74
CA GLY A 131 21.98 5.17 3.26
C GLY A 131 21.88 4.71 4.71
N GLU A 132 22.73 3.75 5.09
CA GLU A 132 22.78 3.20 6.45
C GLU A 132 22.73 4.34 7.48
N PRO A 133 21.86 4.26 8.50
CA PRO A 133 21.90 5.21 9.60
C PRO A 133 23.23 5.00 10.34
N GLY A 134 24.16 5.94 10.14
CA GLY A 134 25.35 6.09 10.99
C GLY A 134 24.99 6.53 12.39
#